data_AF-X1C3L2-F1
#
_entry.id   AF-X1C3L2-F1
#
_cell.length_a   1.000
_cell.length_b   1.000
_cell.length_c   1.000
_cell.angle_alpha   90.00
_cell.angle_beta   90.00
_cell.angle_gamma   90.00
#
_symmetry.space_group_name_H-M   'P 1'
#
loop_
_entity.id
_entity.type
_entity.pdbx_description
1 polymer ?
#
loop_
_entity_poly.entity_id
_entity_poly.type
_entity_poly.pdbx_seq_one_letter_code
_entity_poly.pdbx_strand_id
1 'polypeptide(L)'
;RAPKDLKKLVNFLLFGSILFSFVTAIMYGLGGFIKTFNSIGFITHSLGALFTIIVIWKDPKIIYILPFKAYRLLVVETNAGIGLFKHDWAKLRAVDENVFTMVLQAVGSILDEVLKKGEIREIKMDRAVLLIQHNKDYPVASVLVTTKSSKSLRYGLKKFNSQFIDKFKAHFGGLYEVSRFKKAKALVEEFFDFVPDYLEN
;
A
#
# COMPACT_ATOMS: atom_id res chain seq x y z
N ARG A 1 3.86 -12.01 -5.58
CA ARG A 1 5.11 -11.96 -6.35
C ARG A 1 5.67 -10.55 -6.19
N ALA A 2 6.96 -10.43 -5.88
CA ALA A 2 7.63 -9.13 -5.86
C ALA A 2 7.77 -8.60 -7.30
N PRO A 3 7.83 -7.27 -7.50
CA PRO A 3 8.16 -6.69 -8.81
C PRO A 3 9.50 -7.22 -9.34
N LYS A 4 9.68 -7.25 -10.66
CA LYS A 4 10.91 -7.81 -11.30
C LYS A 4 12.17 -7.10 -10.81
N ASP A 5 12.12 -5.78 -10.67
CA ASP A 5 13.26 -4.95 -10.26
C ASP A 5 13.68 -5.22 -8.81
N LEU A 6 12.70 -5.52 -7.96
CA LEU A 6 12.93 -5.82 -6.54
C LEU A 6 13.27 -7.29 -6.30
N LYS A 7 13.03 -8.18 -7.27
CA LYS A 7 13.22 -9.64 -7.10
C LYS A 7 14.67 -9.99 -6.75
N LYS A 8 15.65 -9.33 -7.38
CA LYS A 8 17.07 -9.53 -7.08
C LYS A 8 17.41 -9.10 -5.64
N LEU A 9 16.92 -7.93 -5.24
CA LEU A 9 17.16 -7.39 -3.90
C LEU A 9 16.44 -8.20 -2.80
N VAL A 10 15.23 -8.68 -3.07
CA VAL A 10 14.49 -9.59 -2.17
C VAL A 10 15.23 -10.91 -1.98
N ASN A 11 15.74 -11.51 -3.06
CA ASN A 11 16.56 -12.73 -2.94
C ASN A 11 17.82 -12.49 -2.11
N PHE A 12 18.46 -11.33 -2.28
CA PHE A 12 19.63 -10.94 -1.51
C PHE A 12 19.31 -10.71 -0.03
N LEU A 13 18.16 -10.08 0.26
CA LEU A 13 17.63 -9.93 1.62
C LEU A 13 17.33 -11.28 2.27
N LEU A 14 16.71 -12.20 1.54
CA LEU A 14 16.42 -13.56 2.02
C LEU A 14 17.71 -14.30 2.36
N PHE A 15 18.72 -14.20 1.51
CA PHE A 15 20.03 -14.79 1.76
C PHE A 15 20.69 -14.22 3.03
N GLY A 16 20.71 -12.89 3.17
CA GLY A 16 21.20 -12.25 4.39
C GLY A 16 20.41 -12.65 5.63
N SER A 17 19.09 -12.78 5.52
CA SER A 17 18.21 -13.19 6.61
C SER A 17 18.43 -14.66 7.03
N ILE A 18 18.69 -15.55 6.07
CA ILE A 18 19.02 -16.95 6.35
C ILE A 18 20.37 -17.05 7.06
N LEU A 19 21.39 -16.31 6.60
CA LEU A 19 22.68 -16.23 7.29
C LEU A 19 22.53 -15.70 8.73
N PHE A 20 21.66 -14.71 8.93
CA PHE A 20 21.39 -14.13 10.23
C PHE A 20 20.65 -15.10 11.18
N SER A 21 19.63 -15.80 10.70
CA SER A 21 18.71 -16.54 11.59
C SER A 21 18.96 -18.05 11.64
N PHE A 22 19.23 -18.68 10.49
CA PHE A 22 19.31 -20.13 10.39
C PHE A 22 20.65 -20.69 10.90
N VAL A 23 21.76 -20.03 10.55
CA VAL A 23 23.11 -20.38 11.05
C VAL A 23 23.13 -20.28 12.57
N THR A 24 22.58 -19.19 13.11
CA THR A 24 22.44 -18.95 14.54
C THR A 24 21.61 -20.03 15.23
N ALA A 25 20.44 -20.40 14.68
CA ALA A 25 19.59 -21.44 15.25
C ALA A 25 20.29 -22.82 15.32
N ILE A 26 21.05 -23.20 14.27
CA ILE A 26 21.84 -24.43 14.27
C ILE A 26 22.93 -24.40 15.34
N MET A 27 23.64 -23.28 15.47
CA MET A 27 24.70 -23.13 16.46
C MET A 27 24.19 -23.25 17.90
N TYR A 28 23.01 -22.68 18.18
CA TYR A 28 22.35 -22.86 19.48
C TYR A 28 21.83 -24.30 19.67
N GLY A 29 21.24 -24.91 18.64
CA GLY A 29 20.67 -26.26 18.71
C GLY A 29 21.69 -27.37 18.90
N LEU A 30 22.90 -27.23 18.35
CA LEU A 30 23.99 -28.22 18.49
C LEU A 30 24.77 -28.11 19.81
N GLY A 31 24.32 -27.28 20.76
CA GLY A 31 25.03 -27.05 22.03
C GLY A 31 26.40 -26.37 21.85
N GLY A 32 26.66 -25.81 20.67
CA GLY A 32 27.94 -25.23 20.26
C GLY A 32 28.27 -23.89 20.89
N PHE A 33 27.71 -23.54 22.06
CA PHE A 33 28.05 -22.31 22.78
C PHE A 33 29.37 -22.46 23.57
N ILE A 34 30.36 -23.09 22.94
CA ILE A 34 31.75 -23.13 23.40
C ILE A 34 32.45 -21.91 22.80
N LYS A 35 33.20 -21.15 23.61
CA LYS A 35 33.82 -19.84 23.31
C LYS A 35 34.27 -19.60 21.86
N THR A 36 34.85 -20.61 21.19
CA THR A 36 35.35 -20.53 19.80
C THR A 36 34.25 -20.39 18.74
N PHE A 37 33.08 -21.01 18.93
CA PHE A 37 31.95 -20.90 17.99
C PHE A 37 31.27 -19.53 18.07
N ASN A 38 31.36 -18.85 19.22
CA ASN A 38 30.70 -17.56 19.43
C ASN A 38 31.22 -16.48 18.46
N SER A 39 32.53 -16.44 18.21
CA SER A 39 33.15 -15.49 17.27
C SER A 39 32.66 -15.67 15.82
N ILE A 40 32.51 -16.91 15.36
CA ILE A 40 31.99 -17.21 14.02
C ILE A 40 30.53 -16.74 13.91
N GLY A 41 29.73 -16.99 14.95
CA GLY A 41 28.34 -16.53 15.02
C GLY A 41 28.19 -15.02 14.95
N PHE A 42 29.08 -14.27 15.62
CA PHE A 42 29.12 -12.81 15.52
C PHE A 42 29.45 -12.35 14.10
N ILE A 43 30.45 -12.94 13.45
CA ILE A 43 30.83 -12.58 12.07
C ILE A 43 29.67 -12.84 11.10
N THR A 44 29.02 -14.01 11.20
CA THR A 44 27.89 -14.35 10.33
C THR A 44 26.68 -13.43 10.57
N HIS A 45 26.39 -13.08 11.82
CA HIS A 45 25.35 -12.10 12.14
C HIS A 45 25.69 -10.71 11.58
N SER A 46 26.92 -10.23 11.77
CA SER A 46 27.36 -8.93 11.26
C SER A 46 27.26 -8.89 9.73
N LEU A 47 27.64 -9.95 9.02
CA LEU A 47 27.49 -10.04 7.57
C LEU A 47 26.01 -10.05 7.15
N GLY A 48 25.16 -10.85 7.80
CA GLY A 48 23.72 -10.88 7.52
C GLY A 48 23.04 -9.51 7.76
N ALA A 49 23.42 -8.83 8.85
CA ALA A 49 22.95 -7.49 9.16
C ALA A 49 23.43 -6.45 8.13
N LEU A 50 24.71 -6.50 7.74
CA LEU A 50 25.26 -5.63 6.69
C LEU A 50 24.52 -5.82 5.36
N PHE A 51 24.28 -7.06 4.93
CA PHE A 51 23.50 -7.32 3.73
C PHE A 51 22.09 -6.74 3.81
N THR A 52 21.42 -6.92 4.95
CA THR A 52 20.09 -6.36 5.17
C THR A 52 20.09 -4.83 5.09
N ILE A 53 21.06 -4.18 5.72
CA ILE A 53 21.24 -2.73 5.67
C ILE A 53 21.49 -2.25 4.24
N ILE A 54 22.39 -2.91 3.50
CA ILE A 54 22.71 -2.56 2.11
C ILE A 54 21.47 -2.67 1.22
N VAL A 55 20.65 -3.70 1.39
CA VAL A 55 19.41 -3.87 0.61
C VAL A 55 18.43 -2.75 0.91
N ILE A 56 18.19 -2.46 2.19
CA ILE A 56 17.28 -1.40 2.63
C ILE A 56 17.76 -0.03 2.13
N TRP A 57 19.07 0.23 2.18
CA TRP A 57 19.64 1.49 1.75
C TRP A 57 19.53 1.68 0.22
N LYS A 58 19.64 0.59 -0.54
CA LYS A 58 19.50 0.62 -1.99
C LYS A 58 18.06 0.82 -2.46
N ASP A 59 17.09 0.18 -1.79
CA ASP A 59 15.68 0.41 -2.07
C ASP A 59 14.81 0.23 -0.81
N PRO A 60 14.41 1.32 -0.14
CA PRO A 60 13.59 1.27 1.07
C PRO A 60 12.22 0.63 0.87
N LYS A 61 11.70 0.58 -0.37
CA LYS A 61 10.38 0.02 -0.69
C LYS A 61 10.31 -1.48 -0.38
N ILE A 62 11.47 -2.15 -0.29
CA ILE A 62 11.57 -3.58 -0.02
C ILE A 62 10.93 -3.97 1.31
N ILE A 63 11.02 -3.12 2.33
CA ILE A 63 10.42 -3.36 3.64
C ILE A 63 8.89 -3.49 3.53
N TYR A 64 8.29 -2.85 2.51
CA TYR A 64 6.84 -2.80 2.31
C TYR A 64 6.30 -3.88 1.37
N ILE A 65 7.15 -4.70 0.73
CA ILE A 65 6.71 -5.78 -0.17
C ILE A 65 5.94 -6.89 0.55
N LEU A 66 6.29 -7.17 1.82
CA LEU A 66 5.75 -8.27 2.60
C LEU A 66 4.43 -7.97 3.35
N PRO A 67 4.27 -6.84 4.05
CA PRO A 67 3.09 -6.63 4.89
C PRO A 67 1.81 -6.39 4.09
N PHE A 68 1.89 -5.75 2.92
CA PHE A 68 0.71 -5.42 2.12
C PHE A 68 1.06 -5.25 0.63
N LYS A 69 0.03 -5.27 -0.22
CA LYS A 69 0.12 -4.79 -1.61
C LYS A 69 -1.04 -3.87 -1.87
N ALA A 70 -0.76 -2.67 -2.36
CA ALA A 70 -1.78 -1.81 -2.94
C ALA A 70 -2.04 -2.25 -4.38
N TYR A 71 -3.31 -2.26 -4.77
CA TYR A 71 -3.72 -2.60 -6.13
C TYR A 71 -4.14 -1.36 -6.91
N ARG A 72 -4.98 -0.52 -6.29
CA ARG A 72 -5.63 0.59 -6.95
C ARG A 72 -5.98 1.69 -5.95
N LEU A 73 -5.82 2.94 -6.36
CA LEU A 73 -6.36 4.14 -5.71
C LEU A 73 -7.39 4.75 -6.65
N LEU A 74 -8.55 5.07 -6.11
CA LEU A 74 -9.63 5.77 -6.80
C LEU A 74 -9.99 7.01 -6.02
N VAL A 75 -10.36 8.07 -6.74
CA VAL A 75 -11.05 9.22 -6.17
C VAL A 75 -12.41 9.27 -6.83
N VAL A 76 -13.45 9.29 -6.01
CA VAL A 76 -14.84 9.25 -6.45
C VAL A 76 -15.58 10.46 -5.92
N GLU A 77 -16.47 10.99 -6.73
CA GLU A 77 -17.49 11.92 -6.28
C GLU A 77 -18.63 11.12 -5.66
N THR A 78 -19.03 11.47 -4.43
CA THR A 78 -19.90 10.62 -3.60
C THR A 78 -21.38 10.78 -3.88
N ASN A 79 -21.81 11.86 -4.54
CA ASN A 79 -23.22 12.11 -4.86
C ASN A 79 -23.62 11.42 -6.17
N ALA A 80 -22.79 11.56 -7.20
CA ALA A 80 -23.01 11.06 -8.55
C ALA A 80 -22.30 9.72 -8.82
N GLY A 81 -21.40 9.28 -7.94
CA GLY A 81 -20.66 8.02 -8.08
C GLY A 81 -19.62 8.03 -9.20
N ILE A 82 -19.20 9.22 -9.64
CA ILE A 82 -18.29 9.40 -10.78
C ILE A 82 -16.83 9.24 -10.34
N GLY A 83 -16.08 8.40 -11.04
CA GLY A 83 -14.62 8.30 -10.89
C GLY A 83 -13.92 9.57 -11.39
N LEU A 84 -13.29 10.31 -10.49
CA LEU A 84 -12.54 11.53 -10.79
C LEU A 84 -11.08 11.24 -11.13
N PHE A 85 -10.49 10.24 -10.47
CA PHE A 85 -9.11 9.86 -10.66
C PHE A 85 -8.89 8.39 -10.34
N LYS A 86 -7.96 7.78 -11.07
CA LYS A 86 -7.55 6.40 -10.87
C LYS A 86 -6.05 6.23 -11.03
N HIS A 87 -5.48 5.44 -10.14
CA HIS A 87 -4.11 4.96 -10.24
C HIS A 87 -4.06 3.47 -9.92
N ASP A 88 -3.44 2.68 -10.79
CA ASP A 88 -3.25 1.24 -10.62
C ASP A 88 -1.77 0.96 -10.33
N TRP A 89 -1.48 0.26 -9.23
CA TRP A 89 -0.16 -0.32 -9.00
C TRP A 89 -0.07 -1.77 -9.48
N ALA A 90 -1.20 -2.40 -9.80
CA ALA A 90 -1.23 -3.77 -10.26
C ALA A 90 -2.33 -3.96 -11.32
N LYS A 91 -2.09 -4.84 -12.29
CA LYS A 91 -3.11 -5.25 -13.26
C LYS A 91 -4.22 -5.99 -12.51
N LEU A 92 -5.31 -5.30 -12.24
CA LEU A 92 -6.58 -5.92 -11.84
C LEU A 92 -7.27 -6.47 -13.10
N ARG A 93 -8.00 -7.59 -12.97
CA ARG A 93 -8.98 -7.96 -14.01
C ARG A 93 -9.87 -6.75 -14.24
N ALA A 94 -10.23 -6.50 -15.50
CA ALA A 94 -11.04 -5.36 -15.90
C ALA A 94 -12.45 -5.45 -15.28
N VAL A 95 -12.55 -5.09 -14.00
CA VAL A 95 -13.79 -4.64 -13.41
C VAL A 95 -13.93 -3.20 -13.85
N ASP A 96 -15.04 -2.92 -14.53
CA ASP A 96 -15.42 -1.56 -14.91
C ASP A 96 -15.38 -0.67 -13.66
N GLU A 97 -14.72 0.47 -13.78
CA GLU A 97 -14.58 1.44 -12.69
C GLU A 97 -15.96 1.87 -12.17
N ASN A 98 -16.93 2.02 -13.07
CA ASN A 98 -18.30 2.37 -12.74
C ASN A 98 -18.98 1.27 -11.92
N VAL A 99 -18.70 -0.01 -12.20
CA VAL A 99 -19.25 -1.12 -11.41
C VAL A 99 -18.70 -1.09 -9.99
N PHE A 100 -17.41 -0.79 -9.84
CA PHE A 100 -16.80 -0.68 -8.52
C PHE A 100 -17.34 0.52 -7.72
N THR A 101 -17.51 1.68 -8.35
CA THR A 101 -18.09 2.86 -7.69
C THR A 101 -19.56 2.64 -7.32
N MET A 102 -20.36 1.99 -8.19
CA MET A 102 -21.75 1.62 -7.89
C MET A 102 -21.84 0.70 -6.67
N VAL A 103 -20.98 -0.33 -6.58
CA VAL A 103 -20.97 -1.24 -5.42
C VAL A 103 -20.61 -0.49 -4.14
N LEU A 104 -19.59 0.37 -4.19
CA LEU A 104 -19.20 1.20 -3.04
C LEU A 104 -20.32 2.12 -2.59
N GLN A 105 -21.02 2.76 -3.53
CA GLN A 105 -22.13 3.65 -3.23
C GLN A 105 -23.31 2.88 -2.62
N ALA A 106 -23.68 1.74 -3.20
CA ALA A 106 -24.75 0.89 -2.66
C ALA A 106 -24.44 0.41 -1.24
N VAL A 107 -23.21 -0.06 -0.99
CA VAL A 107 -22.76 -0.46 0.36
C VAL A 107 -22.75 0.74 1.30
N GLY A 108 -22.31 1.91 0.82
CA GLY A 108 -22.37 3.19 1.52
C GLY A 108 -23.77 3.54 2.01
N SER A 109 -24.74 3.56 1.09
CA SER A 109 -26.12 3.92 1.38
C SER A 109 -26.80 2.96 2.35
N ILE A 110 -26.62 1.65 2.17
CA ILE A 110 -27.18 0.64 3.08
C ILE A 110 -26.62 0.81 4.50
N LEU A 111 -25.30 1.00 4.61
CA LEU A 111 -24.67 1.14 5.92
C LEU A 111 -25.05 2.45 6.60
N ASP A 112 -25.22 3.54 5.86
CA ASP A 112 -25.66 4.82 6.42
C ASP A 112 -27.13 4.74 6.93
N GLU A 113 -28.00 4.07 6.17
CA GLU A 113 -29.40 3.83 6.55
C GLU A 113 -29.54 2.98 7.82
N VAL A 114 -28.73 1.90 7.91
CA VAL A 114 -28.79 0.94 9.03
C VAL A 114 -28.09 1.48 10.28
N LEU A 115 -26.91 2.09 10.12
CA LEU A 115 -26.07 2.43 11.27
C LEU A 115 -26.34 3.85 11.80
N LYS A 116 -26.79 4.79 10.96
CA LYS A 116 -26.98 6.23 11.28
C LYS A 116 -25.85 6.86 12.11
N LYS A 117 -24.64 6.27 12.08
CA LYS A 117 -23.53 6.59 12.97
C LYS A 117 -22.19 6.41 12.25
N GLY A 118 -21.86 7.43 11.47
CA GLY A 118 -20.51 7.68 10.99
C GLY A 118 -20.19 7.08 9.62
N GLU A 119 -19.08 7.55 9.06
CA GLU A 119 -18.63 7.21 7.71
C GLU A 119 -17.84 5.89 7.70
N ILE A 120 -17.98 5.15 6.60
CA ILE A 120 -17.19 3.93 6.37
C ILE A 120 -15.73 4.31 6.18
N ARG A 121 -14.85 3.71 6.98
CA ARG A 121 -13.39 3.90 6.85
C ARG A 121 -12.66 2.70 6.29
N GLU A 122 -13.18 1.51 6.55
CA GLU A 122 -12.53 0.26 6.17
C GLU A 122 -13.58 -0.82 5.89
N ILE A 123 -13.50 -1.46 4.72
CA ILE A 123 -14.28 -2.66 4.39
C ILE A 123 -13.29 -3.81 4.21
N LYS A 124 -13.42 -4.84 5.04
CA LYS A 124 -12.52 -6.01 5.02
C LYS A 124 -13.22 -7.20 4.35
N MET A 125 -12.57 -7.74 3.32
CA MET A 125 -12.95 -8.97 2.63
C MET A 125 -11.87 -10.03 2.86
N ASP A 126 -12.14 -11.28 2.47
CA ASP A 126 -11.21 -12.40 2.67
C ASP A 126 -9.83 -12.18 2.05
N ARG A 127 -9.77 -11.50 0.89
CA ARG A 127 -8.53 -11.32 0.11
C ARG A 127 -8.15 -9.86 -0.15
N ALA A 128 -8.95 -8.92 0.33
CA ALA A 128 -8.74 -7.50 0.07
C ALA A 128 -9.35 -6.64 1.18
N VAL A 129 -8.81 -5.44 1.32
CA VAL A 129 -9.27 -4.39 2.23
C VAL A 129 -9.45 -3.13 1.40
N LEU A 130 -10.60 -2.49 1.55
CA LEU A 130 -10.88 -1.17 1.01
C LEU A 130 -10.71 -0.15 2.12
N LEU A 131 -9.76 0.75 1.98
CA LEU A 131 -9.60 1.89 2.86
C LEU A 131 -10.29 3.08 2.21
N ILE A 132 -11.21 3.71 2.95
CA ILE A 132 -12.04 4.80 2.46
C ILE A 132 -11.75 6.03 3.30
N GLN A 133 -11.45 7.13 2.63
CA GLN A 133 -11.25 8.43 3.26
C GLN A 133 -12.23 9.43 2.65
N HIS A 134 -13.27 9.72 3.41
CA HIS A 134 -14.23 10.78 3.12
C HIS A 134 -13.66 12.15 3.52
N ASN A 135 -14.23 13.19 2.92
CA ASN A 135 -14.11 14.57 3.36
C ASN A 135 -15.50 15.07 3.78
N LYS A 136 -15.55 15.90 4.82
CA LYS A 136 -16.81 16.42 5.36
C LYS A 136 -17.34 17.64 4.62
N ASP A 137 -16.45 18.38 3.98
CA ASP A 137 -16.71 19.67 3.36
C ASP A 137 -16.96 19.55 1.85
N TYR A 138 -16.47 18.47 1.23
CA TYR A 138 -16.60 18.22 -0.20
C TYR A 138 -17.10 16.80 -0.47
N PRO A 139 -17.97 16.59 -1.49
CA PRO A 139 -18.55 15.28 -1.83
C PRO A 139 -17.54 14.40 -2.60
N VAL A 140 -16.37 14.19 -2.01
CA VAL A 140 -15.25 13.46 -2.60
C VAL A 140 -14.71 12.47 -1.58
N ALA A 141 -14.51 11.24 -2.02
CA ALA A 141 -13.87 10.20 -1.24
C ALA A 141 -12.71 9.57 -2.01
N SER A 142 -11.61 9.32 -1.31
CA SER A 142 -10.50 8.52 -1.83
C SER A 142 -10.61 7.09 -1.33
N VAL A 143 -10.51 6.12 -2.23
CA VAL A 143 -10.61 4.69 -1.94
C VAL A 143 -9.34 3.96 -2.37
N LEU A 144 -8.70 3.26 -1.43
CA LEU A 144 -7.51 2.47 -1.67
C LEU A 144 -7.81 0.98 -1.50
N VAL A 145 -7.57 0.21 -2.56
CA VAL A 145 -7.68 -1.25 -2.60
C VAL A 145 -6.33 -1.87 -2.23
N THR A 146 -6.27 -2.64 -1.16
CA THR A 146 -5.03 -3.28 -0.66
C THR A 146 -5.27 -4.70 -0.16
N THR A 147 -4.24 -5.53 -0.02
CA THR A 147 -4.38 -6.85 0.63
C THR A 147 -4.54 -6.75 2.15
N LYS A 148 -3.95 -5.74 2.77
CA LYS A 148 -3.99 -5.52 4.23
C LYS A 148 -3.96 -4.03 4.55
N SER A 149 -4.64 -3.68 5.62
CA SER A 149 -4.59 -2.33 6.19
C SER A 149 -3.28 -2.11 6.94
N SER A 150 -2.65 -0.95 6.77
CA SER A 150 -1.44 -0.56 7.50
C SER A 150 -1.52 0.91 7.95
N LYS A 151 -0.73 1.28 8.96
CA LYS A 151 -0.66 2.69 9.42
C LYS A 151 -0.15 3.60 8.30
N SER A 152 0.88 3.16 7.55
CA SER A 152 1.44 3.91 6.43
C SER A 152 0.43 4.13 5.30
N LEU A 153 -0.33 3.10 4.91
CA LEU A 153 -1.36 3.24 3.86
C LEU A 153 -2.48 4.18 4.28
N ARG A 154 -2.96 4.09 5.53
CA ARG A 154 -3.99 4.99 6.06
C ARG A 154 -3.50 6.43 6.15
N TYR A 155 -2.25 6.64 6.57
CA TYR A 155 -1.64 7.96 6.61
C TYR A 155 -1.47 8.55 5.21
N GLY A 156 -0.91 7.78 4.27
CA GLY A 156 -0.77 8.18 2.87
C GLY A 156 -2.11 8.52 2.24
N LEU A 157 -3.14 7.70 2.42
CA LEU A 157 -4.49 7.95 1.92
C LEU A 157 -5.10 9.23 2.51
N LYS A 158 -4.95 9.46 3.82
CA LYS A 158 -5.43 10.68 4.48
C LYS A 158 -4.75 11.93 3.93
N LYS A 159 -3.42 11.91 3.78
CA LYS A 159 -2.63 13.04 3.27
C LYS A 159 -2.92 13.29 1.79
N PHE A 160 -2.96 12.23 0.99
CA PHE A 160 -3.36 12.29 -0.41
C PHE A 160 -4.75 12.93 -0.56
N ASN A 161 -5.75 12.46 0.20
CA ASN A 161 -7.12 12.98 0.09
C ASN A 161 -7.20 14.47 0.43
N SER A 162 -6.53 14.90 1.50
CA SER A 162 -6.48 16.32 1.88
C SER A 162 -5.86 17.17 0.75
N GLN A 163 -4.70 16.76 0.25
CA GLN A 163 -3.97 17.51 -0.78
C GLN A 163 -4.68 17.49 -2.14
N PHE A 164 -5.34 16.38 -2.48
CA PHE A 164 -6.17 16.29 -3.67
C PHE A 164 -7.29 17.32 -3.61
N ILE A 165 -8.00 17.39 -2.49
CA ILE A 165 -9.09 18.35 -2.29
C ILE A 165 -8.56 19.78 -2.33
N ASP A 166 -7.49 20.09 -1.60
CA ASP A 166 -6.93 21.44 -1.58
C ASP A 166 -6.51 21.92 -2.97
N LYS A 167 -5.96 21.01 -3.79
CA LYS A 167 -5.49 21.31 -5.14
C LYS A 167 -6.60 21.40 -6.18
N PHE A 168 -7.66 20.60 -6.04
CA PHE A 168 -8.70 20.46 -7.06
C PHE A 168 -10.09 20.98 -6.65
N LYS A 169 -10.25 21.54 -5.45
CA LYS A 169 -11.53 22.06 -4.93
C LYS A 169 -12.25 23.05 -5.84
N ALA A 170 -11.50 23.86 -6.60
CA ALA A 170 -12.05 24.81 -7.56
C ALA A 170 -12.78 24.12 -8.75
N HIS A 171 -12.64 22.80 -8.88
CA HIS A 171 -13.26 22.01 -9.94
C HIS A 171 -14.39 21.11 -9.44
N PHE A 172 -14.75 21.19 -8.15
CA PHE A 172 -15.90 20.47 -7.61
C PHE A 172 -17.20 21.26 -7.86
N GLY A 173 -18.30 20.56 -8.14
CA GLY A 173 -19.63 21.17 -8.32
C GLY A 173 -19.97 21.65 -9.75
N GLY A 174 -19.14 21.34 -10.75
CA GLY A 174 -19.40 21.62 -12.17
C GLY A 174 -19.41 20.35 -13.04
N LEU A 175 -19.39 20.50 -14.36
CA LEU A 175 -19.16 19.35 -15.27
C LEU A 175 -17.78 18.75 -14.99
N TYR A 176 -17.76 17.52 -14.46
CA TYR A 176 -16.54 16.82 -14.11
C TYR A 176 -15.73 16.44 -15.35
N GLU A 177 -14.75 17.27 -15.69
CA GLU A 177 -13.79 16.95 -16.73
C GLU A 177 -12.65 16.12 -16.12
N VAL A 178 -12.76 14.79 -16.22
CA VAL A 178 -11.82 13.80 -15.63
C VAL A 178 -10.36 14.08 -16.04
N SER A 179 -10.15 14.67 -17.22
CA SER A 179 -8.85 15.09 -17.75
C SER A 179 -8.06 15.99 -16.79
N ARG A 180 -8.76 16.84 -16.01
CA ARG A 180 -8.14 17.85 -15.12
C ARG A 180 -7.47 17.22 -13.91
N PHE A 181 -7.95 16.05 -13.48
CA PHE A 181 -7.41 15.34 -12.33
C PHE A 181 -6.20 14.47 -12.66
N LYS A 182 -5.78 14.36 -13.93
CA LYS A 182 -4.57 13.60 -14.33
C LYS A 182 -3.31 14.04 -13.57
N LYS A 183 -3.22 15.33 -13.21
CA LYS A 183 -2.11 15.89 -12.40
C LYS A 183 -2.06 15.35 -10.97
N ALA A 184 -3.08 14.62 -10.51
CA ALA A 184 -3.08 13.95 -9.21
C ALA A 184 -2.09 12.79 -9.14
N LYS A 185 -1.59 12.27 -10.28
CA LYS A 185 -0.53 11.26 -10.31
C LYS A 185 0.71 11.68 -9.51
N ALA A 186 1.07 12.97 -9.57
CA ALA A 186 2.20 13.50 -8.77
C ALA A 186 1.97 13.37 -7.26
N LEU A 187 0.73 13.52 -6.79
CA LEU A 187 0.38 13.31 -5.37
C LEU A 187 0.48 11.84 -4.98
N VAL A 188 0.20 10.92 -5.92
CA VAL A 188 0.38 9.49 -5.67
C VAL A 188 1.85 9.17 -5.48
N GLU A 189 2.72 9.68 -6.36
CA GLU A 189 4.17 9.49 -6.28
C GLU A 189 4.76 10.09 -5.00
N GLU A 190 4.20 11.19 -4.49
CA GLU A 190 4.62 11.84 -3.25
C GLU A 190 4.19 11.07 -1.99
N PHE A 191 2.91 10.67 -1.89
CA PHE A 191 2.36 10.09 -0.66
C PHE A 191 2.39 8.55 -0.60
N PHE A 192 2.69 7.90 -1.72
CA PHE A 192 2.79 6.45 -1.84
C PHE A 192 4.10 6.02 -2.52
N ASP A 193 5.16 6.81 -2.37
CA ASP A 193 6.51 6.48 -2.86
C ASP A 193 6.98 5.09 -2.40
N PHE A 194 6.58 4.68 -1.19
CA PHE A 194 6.88 3.39 -0.56
C PHE A 194 6.13 2.20 -1.18
N VAL A 195 5.11 2.44 -2.01
CA VAL A 195 4.31 1.39 -2.65
C VAL A 195 5.01 0.93 -3.94
N PRO A 196 5.38 -0.36 -4.04
CA PRO A 196 5.99 -0.88 -5.27
C PRO A 196 4.98 -0.95 -6.43
N ASP A 197 5.47 -0.77 -7.66
CA ASP A 197 4.69 -0.98 -8.88
C ASP A 197 4.77 -2.44 -9.33
N TYR A 198 3.63 -3.03 -9.70
CA TYR A 198 3.46 -4.42 -10.17
C TYR A 198 2.86 -4.50 -11.58
N LEU A 199 2.82 -3.40 -12.34
CA LEU A 199 2.26 -3.37 -13.70
C LEU A 199 3.10 -4.15 -14.72
N GLU A 200 4.40 -4.29 -14.49
CA GLU A 200 5.34 -5.04 -15.33
C GLU A 200 5.41 -6.54 -14.96
N ASN A 201 4.34 -7.28 -15.26
CA ASN A 201 4.45 -8.74 -15.46
C ASN A 201 4.88 -9.05 -16.89
#